data_AF-A0A535J8H1-F1
#
_entry.id   AF-A0A535J8H1-F1
#
_cell.length_a   1.000
_cell.length_b   1.000
_cell.length_c   1.000
_cell.angle_alpha   90.00
_cell.angle_beta   90.00
_cell.angle_gamma   90.00
#
_symmetry.space_group_name_H-M   'P 1'
#
loop_
_entity.id
_entity.type
_entity.pdbx_description
1 polymer ?
#
loop_
_entity_poly.entity_id
_entity_poly.type
_entity_poly.pdbx_seq_one_letter_code
_entity_poly.pdbx_strand_id
1 'polypeptide(L)'
;MARAGATGTFSGRTRTWPTWTRTSGMPRRSSPSTTRVVNDIVGAAKDVARSFTEPMPASAAAINPTRILTRSDWAADEKLMQWVPRYPQRVTKAVVHHTVTDDGGNGQVAAAIRAIYYYHAVTRGWGDIGYNYLVDKYGNVWTGRQGGDNTEGGHAYGWNKGSIGIAAIGTYSVKAPTPAMVASIANIIAMKFTQFGVQPYGADPFVHQEQARDGTWVNVSSNPPNVQGHRDCNYIQSQYGGQTACPGNALYAQLPTIRQMAQTAVINGYNQMPFLETTLPKAGYPGANLTVGVTVANRGKQNIPAGTRVSYSVLQGATNVVPQGGTATIAADIVPGAIAGVNVPFTVPAIGNYIVRWDLQTAGTWWNPVYGSPVREQYFRGADWSVDWVSDNVPINWTAGETKMISATLANDGGRVWNAAGAGPVQLGYKWVSNATGNTFSGANRVALPGDVQPGQTITLQIPVTAPVYPTNYTMSLDLYKQNEFAFNDKGVADDDNNTGVSVDFKAAYTFNATPTFTAGQTASVPVTIRNIGNGTFPTTSSYPVNLAYHWSSASGANVIWDGSRTPLGADVVSGQVVTVNAAVTAPTTGGSYVLKLDLVQEGV
;
A
#
# COMPACT_ATOMS: atom_id res chain seq x y z
N MET A 1 -31.94 25.50 -60.32
CA MET A 1 -33.39 25.69 -60.05
C MET A 1 -33.59 25.45 -58.55
N ALA A 2 -33.49 26.44 -57.66
CA ALA A 2 -34.30 27.65 -57.44
C ALA A 2 -35.35 27.43 -56.32
N ARG A 3 -35.12 28.07 -55.16
CA ARG A 3 -36.06 28.61 -54.14
C ARG A 3 -35.16 29.27 -53.05
N ALA A 4 -34.92 30.59 -53.04
CA ALA A 4 -35.82 31.73 -52.77
C ALA A 4 -36.41 31.68 -51.34
N GLY A 5 -36.40 32.72 -50.51
CA GLY A 5 -36.04 34.15 -50.63
C GLY A 5 -35.97 34.77 -49.23
N ALA A 6 -35.14 35.80 -49.02
CA ALA A 6 -35.52 37.23 -49.06
C ALA A 6 -36.16 37.71 -47.73
N THR A 7 -35.43 38.34 -46.80
CA THR A 7 -35.01 39.78 -46.72
C THR A 7 -36.15 40.77 -46.49
N GLY A 8 -36.03 41.55 -45.40
CA GLY A 8 -36.83 42.76 -45.15
C GLY A 8 -36.54 43.39 -43.79
N THR A 9 -35.73 44.44 -43.79
CA THR A 9 -35.38 45.36 -42.67
C THR A 9 -36.58 46.17 -42.14
N PHE A 10 -36.60 46.59 -40.87
CA PHE A 10 -37.07 47.92 -40.44
C PHE A 10 -36.76 48.21 -38.95
N SER A 11 -36.43 49.47 -38.63
CA SER A 11 -36.19 50.04 -37.30
C SER A 11 -37.41 50.80 -36.77
N GLY A 12 -37.64 50.83 -35.44
CA GLY A 12 -38.47 51.86 -34.79
C GLY A 12 -39.17 51.44 -33.48
N ARG A 13 -38.88 52.16 -32.39
CA ARG A 13 -39.47 52.11 -31.02
C ARG A 13 -40.98 52.50 -31.01
N THR A 14 -41.88 52.24 -30.05
CA THR A 14 -41.84 52.25 -28.56
C THR A 14 -43.21 51.82 -27.95
N ARG A 15 -43.19 51.30 -26.70
CA ARG A 15 -44.25 51.25 -25.62
C ARG A 15 -45.46 50.29 -25.82
N THR A 16 -46.00 49.55 -24.83
CA THR A 16 -45.88 49.39 -23.36
C THR A 16 -46.63 48.09 -22.96
N TRP A 17 -46.21 47.37 -21.90
CA TRP A 17 -47.04 46.33 -21.24
C TRP A 17 -47.02 46.51 -19.71
N PRO A 18 -48.14 46.23 -18.99
CA PRO A 18 -48.25 46.43 -17.55
C PRO A 18 -47.85 45.18 -16.74
N THR A 19 -47.54 45.46 -15.47
CA THR A 19 -47.14 44.63 -14.33
C THR A 19 -48.13 43.52 -13.94
N TRP A 20 -47.67 42.41 -13.32
CA TRP A 20 -48.13 41.90 -12.00
C TRP A 20 -47.25 40.72 -11.46
N THR A 21 -46.82 40.89 -10.21
CA THR A 21 -46.44 39.96 -9.10
C THR A 21 -45.78 38.57 -9.30
N ARG A 22 -44.53 38.50 -8.83
CA ARG A 22 -43.90 37.57 -7.87
C ARG A 22 -44.64 36.26 -7.47
N THR A 23 -44.05 35.13 -7.84
CA THR A 23 -44.04 33.87 -7.06
C THR A 23 -42.68 33.17 -7.19
N SER A 24 -42.39 32.36 -6.18
CA SER A 24 -41.12 31.79 -5.71
C SER A 24 -40.49 30.68 -6.57
N GLY A 25 -39.15 30.63 -6.55
CA GLY A 25 -38.38 29.38 -6.45
C GLY A 25 -37.54 28.95 -7.66
N MET A 26 -36.25 29.31 -7.69
CA MET A 26 -35.14 28.50 -8.24
C MET A 26 -33.77 29.14 -7.85
N PRO A 27 -32.70 28.37 -7.55
CA PRO A 27 -31.47 28.92 -6.98
C PRO A 27 -30.58 29.59 -8.03
N ARG A 28 -30.05 30.77 -7.69
CA ARG A 28 -28.99 31.47 -8.43
C ARG A 28 -27.70 30.64 -8.41
N ARG A 29 -27.19 30.28 -9.60
CA ARG A 29 -25.77 29.96 -9.78
C ARG A 29 -24.95 31.19 -9.41
N SER A 30 -24.17 31.11 -8.35
CA SER A 30 -23.18 32.12 -7.97
C SER A 30 -22.06 32.16 -9.02
N SER A 31 -21.86 33.31 -9.65
CA SER A 31 -20.63 33.61 -10.38
C SER A 31 -19.43 33.49 -9.41
N PRO A 32 -18.30 32.91 -9.84
CA PRO A 32 -17.11 32.83 -8.99
C PRO A 32 -16.68 34.25 -8.60
N SER A 33 -16.32 34.44 -7.32
CA SER A 33 -15.85 35.73 -6.82
C SER A 33 -14.60 36.17 -7.59
N THR A 34 -14.47 37.48 -7.82
CA THR A 34 -13.27 38.09 -8.42
C THR A 34 -11.98 37.67 -7.71
N THR A 35 -12.04 37.34 -6.42
CA THR A 35 -10.93 36.78 -5.64
C THR A 35 -10.46 35.40 -6.15
N ARG A 36 -11.37 34.54 -6.62
CA ARG A 36 -11.00 33.22 -7.19
C ARG A 36 -10.30 33.39 -8.53
N VAL A 37 -10.80 34.28 -9.39
CA VAL A 37 -10.18 34.58 -10.69
C VAL A 37 -8.80 35.21 -10.52
N VAL A 38 -8.63 36.10 -9.54
CA VAL A 38 -7.31 36.69 -9.24
C VAL A 38 -6.35 35.65 -8.65
N ASN A 39 -6.82 34.76 -7.77
CA ASN A 39 -6.00 33.65 -7.26
C ASN A 39 -5.63 32.63 -8.34
N ASP A 40 -6.53 32.36 -9.28
CA ASP A 40 -6.27 31.48 -10.43
C ASP A 40 -5.28 32.11 -11.40
N ILE A 41 -5.32 33.44 -11.59
CA ILE A 41 -4.35 34.18 -12.42
C ILE A 41 -2.99 34.28 -11.72
N VAL A 42 -2.95 34.50 -10.41
CA VAL A 42 -1.70 34.51 -9.62
C VAL A 42 -1.11 33.10 -9.50
N GLY A 43 -1.94 32.06 -9.43
CA GLY A 43 -1.55 30.65 -9.52
C GLY A 43 -0.96 30.34 -10.90
N ALA A 44 -1.68 30.68 -11.97
CA ALA A 44 -1.21 30.52 -13.34
C ALA A 44 0.08 31.31 -13.62
N ALA A 45 0.25 32.51 -13.05
CA ALA A 45 1.49 33.28 -13.18
C ALA A 45 2.67 32.66 -12.40
N LYS A 46 2.41 32.04 -11.24
CA LYS A 46 3.43 31.26 -10.50
C LYS A 46 3.78 29.95 -11.21
N ASP A 47 2.82 29.33 -11.89
CA ASP A 47 3.03 28.12 -12.69
C ASP A 47 3.78 28.43 -14.00
N VAL A 48 3.53 29.59 -14.61
CA VAL A 48 4.27 30.09 -15.79
C VAL A 48 5.70 30.52 -15.41
N ALA A 49 5.95 31.00 -14.20
CA ALA A 49 7.30 31.34 -13.74
C ALA A 49 8.15 30.12 -13.34
N ARG A 50 7.55 28.93 -13.14
CA ARG A 50 8.27 27.68 -12.81
C ARG A 50 8.57 26.76 -14.00
N SER A 51 8.11 27.12 -15.19
CA SER A 51 8.39 26.47 -16.47
C SER A 51 9.10 27.53 -17.33
N PHE A 52 10.32 27.37 -17.84
CA PHE A 52 10.58 26.89 -19.21
C PHE A 52 12.09 26.70 -19.46
N THR A 53 12.81 26.10 -18.51
CA THR A 53 14.05 25.41 -18.87
C THR A 53 13.92 23.98 -18.38
N GLU A 54 13.38 23.13 -19.27
CA GLU A 54 13.54 21.69 -19.16
C GLU A 54 15.05 21.40 -18.97
N PRO A 55 15.42 20.54 -18.01
CA PRO A 55 16.81 20.21 -17.77
C PRO A 55 17.45 19.63 -19.05
N MET A 56 18.74 19.89 -19.23
CA MET A 56 19.50 19.36 -20.37
C MET A 56 19.36 17.84 -20.48
N PRO A 57 19.28 17.28 -21.70
CA PRO A 57 19.17 15.84 -21.90
C PRO A 57 20.32 15.10 -21.21
N ALA A 58 19.98 13.98 -20.55
CA ALA A 58 20.98 13.15 -19.89
C ALA A 58 21.90 12.47 -20.93
N SER A 59 23.16 12.23 -20.54
CA SER A 59 24.11 11.48 -21.36
C SER A 59 23.61 10.07 -21.67
N ALA A 60 23.95 9.53 -22.84
CA ALA A 60 23.64 8.15 -23.24
C ALA A 60 24.44 7.08 -22.46
N ALA A 61 25.22 7.48 -21.45
CA ALA A 61 26.00 6.58 -20.59
C ALA A 61 25.52 6.67 -19.13
N ALA A 62 25.37 5.52 -18.47
CA ALA A 62 24.84 5.41 -17.11
C ALA A 62 25.84 5.83 -15.99
N ILE A 63 26.93 6.54 -16.32
CA ILE A 63 28.11 6.66 -15.44
C ILE A 63 28.13 7.96 -14.60
N ASN A 64 27.12 8.82 -14.71
CA ASN A 64 26.99 10.02 -13.87
C ASN A 64 25.65 10.01 -13.16
N PRO A 65 25.58 10.38 -11.86
CA PRO A 65 24.29 10.49 -11.18
C PRO A 65 23.34 11.42 -11.93
N THR A 66 22.19 10.90 -12.36
CA THR A 66 21.17 11.74 -12.99
C THR A 66 20.51 12.55 -11.87
N ARG A 67 20.45 13.87 -12.02
CA ARG A 67 19.65 14.71 -11.11
C ARG A 67 18.22 14.18 -11.09
N ILE A 68 17.76 13.76 -9.92
CA ILE A 68 16.38 13.33 -9.71
C ILE A 68 15.54 14.59 -9.50
N LEU A 69 14.64 14.85 -10.45
CA LEU A 69 13.67 15.93 -10.39
C LEU A 69 12.56 15.56 -9.44
N THR A 70 12.25 16.46 -8.54
CA THR A 70 11.38 16.23 -7.40
C THR A 70 9.92 16.50 -7.75
N ARG A 71 9.01 16.19 -6.82
CA ARG A 71 7.57 16.49 -6.96
C ARG A 71 7.29 17.98 -7.20
N SER A 72 8.13 18.87 -6.68
CA SER A 72 8.02 20.30 -6.93
C SER A 72 8.40 20.69 -8.36
N ASP A 73 9.38 20.00 -8.95
CA ASP A 73 9.89 20.29 -10.28
C ASP A 73 8.83 20.01 -11.36
N TRP A 74 7.94 19.04 -11.14
CA TRP A 74 6.77 18.81 -12.00
C TRP A 74 5.47 19.46 -11.49
N ALA A 75 5.55 20.30 -10.46
CA ALA A 75 4.43 21.02 -9.85
C ALA A 75 3.29 20.09 -9.38
N ALA A 76 3.62 19.06 -8.60
CA ALA A 76 2.64 18.22 -7.94
C ALA A 76 1.68 19.02 -7.06
N ASP A 77 0.35 18.83 -7.24
CA ASP A 77 -0.64 19.34 -6.29
C ASP A 77 -0.77 18.37 -5.12
N GLU A 78 0.00 18.60 -4.07
CA GLU A 78 0.02 17.74 -2.88
C GLU A 78 -1.30 17.73 -2.11
N LYS A 79 -2.28 18.57 -2.45
CA LYS A 79 -3.65 18.45 -1.89
C LYS A 79 -4.39 17.23 -2.41
N LEU A 80 -3.97 16.70 -3.57
CA LEU A 80 -4.49 15.45 -4.13
C LEU A 80 -3.81 14.22 -3.50
N MET A 81 -2.74 14.43 -2.73
CA MET A 81 -2.02 13.36 -2.04
C MET A 81 -2.80 12.96 -0.79
N GLN A 82 -3.51 11.84 -0.88
CA GLN A 82 -4.27 11.24 0.22
C GLN A 82 -3.70 9.87 0.64
N TRP A 83 -2.76 9.32 -0.15
CA TRP A 83 -2.13 8.04 0.16
C TRP A 83 -0.97 8.23 1.14
N VAL A 84 -1.19 7.96 2.43
CA VAL A 84 -0.14 7.98 3.46
C VAL A 84 0.98 6.95 3.13
N PRO A 85 2.27 7.35 3.07
CA PRO A 85 3.35 6.44 2.68
C PRO A 85 3.50 5.26 3.64
N ARG A 86 3.67 4.06 3.09
CA ARG A 86 3.92 2.81 3.84
C ARG A 86 5.29 2.25 3.48
N TYR A 87 5.93 1.57 4.43
CA TYR A 87 7.27 0.97 4.28
C TYR A 87 7.29 -0.49 4.76
N PRO A 88 6.42 -1.36 4.22
CA PRO A 88 6.21 -2.70 4.76
C PRO A 88 7.41 -3.62 4.57
N GLN A 89 8.24 -3.35 3.57
CA GLN A 89 9.42 -4.15 3.23
C GLN A 89 10.49 -3.26 2.60
N ARG A 90 11.75 -3.62 2.84
CA ARG A 90 12.90 -2.99 2.18
C ARG A 90 12.89 -3.30 0.68
N VAL A 91 13.26 -2.33 -0.14
CA VAL A 91 13.40 -2.52 -1.58
C VAL A 91 14.52 -3.52 -1.90
N THR A 92 14.17 -4.55 -2.66
CA THR A 92 15.10 -5.54 -3.23
C THR A 92 14.87 -5.80 -4.72
N LYS A 93 13.80 -5.26 -5.31
CA LYS A 93 13.44 -5.41 -6.72
C LYS A 93 13.17 -4.08 -7.42
N ALA A 94 13.38 -4.03 -8.72
CA ALA A 94 12.96 -2.94 -9.59
C ALA A 94 12.04 -3.47 -10.69
N VAL A 95 10.87 -2.85 -10.84
CA VAL A 95 9.88 -3.20 -11.86
C VAL A 95 9.79 -2.06 -12.87
N VAL A 96 10.13 -2.36 -14.11
CA VAL A 96 10.09 -1.40 -15.23
C VAL A 96 8.72 -1.41 -15.88
N HIS A 97 8.17 -0.22 -16.08
CA HIS A 97 6.87 0.05 -16.68
C HIS A 97 6.99 0.96 -17.90
N HIS A 98 5.92 1.00 -18.69
CA HIS A 98 5.58 2.17 -19.49
C HIS A 98 4.26 2.78 -18.98
N THR A 99 3.98 4.04 -19.29
CA THR A 99 2.77 4.70 -18.78
C THR A 99 1.53 4.46 -19.66
N VAL A 100 1.71 4.03 -20.91
CA VAL A 100 0.63 3.93 -21.92
C VAL A 100 -0.05 5.29 -22.17
N THR A 101 0.75 6.35 -22.12
CA THR A 101 0.31 7.73 -22.35
C THR A 101 1.05 8.35 -23.54
N ASP A 102 0.72 9.61 -23.82
CA ASP A 102 1.63 10.51 -24.53
C ASP A 102 2.96 10.66 -23.75
N ASP A 103 4.05 10.95 -24.47
CA ASP A 103 5.40 11.09 -23.88
C ASP A 103 5.74 12.53 -23.42
N GLY A 104 4.76 13.43 -23.45
CA GLY A 104 4.89 14.82 -23.03
C GLY A 104 5.47 15.76 -24.09
N GLY A 105 5.66 15.30 -25.35
CA GLY A 105 6.07 16.18 -26.46
C GLY A 105 7.34 16.97 -26.16
N ASN A 106 7.48 18.18 -26.73
CA ASN A 106 8.55 19.11 -26.37
C ASN A 106 8.02 20.06 -25.28
N GLY A 107 8.53 19.91 -24.05
CA GLY A 107 8.24 20.83 -22.94
C GLY A 107 6.91 20.60 -22.20
N GLN A 108 6.27 19.44 -22.35
CA GLN A 108 5.05 19.09 -21.61
C GLN A 108 5.18 17.83 -20.75
N VAL A 109 6.41 17.38 -20.45
CA VAL A 109 6.66 16.19 -19.62
C VAL A 109 6.04 16.36 -18.23
N ALA A 110 6.28 17.50 -17.57
CA ALA A 110 5.69 17.79 -16.27
C ALA A 110 4.15 17.78 -16.31
N ALA A 111 3.53 18.24 -17.40
CA ALA A 111 2.09 18.19 -17.58
C ALA A 111 1.58 16.74 -17.76
N ALA A 112 2.31 15.91 -18.50
CA ALA A 112 2.00 14.49 -18.64
C ALA A 112 2.06 13.76 -17.28
N ILE A 113 3.08 14.05 -16.47
CA ILE A 113 3.20 13.51 -15.10
C ILE A 113 2.00 13.95 -14.24
N ARG A 114 1.62 15.22 -14.27
CA ARG A 114 0.44 15.71 -13.53
C ARG A 114 -0.86 15.04 -13.98
N ALA A 115 -1.02 14.74 -15.27
CA ALA A 115 -2.17 14.02 -15.78
C ALA A 115 -2.22 12.57 -15.25
N ILE A 116 -1.08 11.87 -15.25
CA ILE A 116 -0.96 10.52 -14.67
C ILE A 116 -1.26 10.57 -13.17
N TYR A 117 -0.69 11.54 -12.46
CA TYR A 117 -0.91 11.73 -11.03
C TYR A 117 -2.40 11.96 -10.71
N TYR A 118 -3.07 12.88 -11.41
CA TYR A 118 -4.50 13.14 -11.22
C TYR A 118 -5.35 11.89 -11.50
N TYR A 119 -5.04 11.16 -12.58
CA TYR A 119 -5.75 9.93 -12.92
C TYR A 119 -5.62 8.88 -11.81
N HIS A 120 -4.41 8.67 -11.28
CA HIS A 120 -4.20 7.72 -10.19
C HIS A 120 -4.80 8.19 -8.87
N ALA A 121 -4.48 9.41 -8.44
CA ALA A 121 -4.88 9.93 -7.15
C ALA A 121 -6.38 10.15 -7.05
N VAL A 122 -6.98 10.77 -8.07
CA VAL A 122 -8.39 11.20 -8.06
C VAL A 122 -9.27 10.22 -8.81
N THR A 123 -9.01 9.97 -10.10
CA THR A 123 -9.92 9.17 -10.93
C THR A 123 -9.98 7.70 -10.50
N ARG A 124 -8.85 7.11 -10.11
CA ARG A 124 -8.79 5.75 -9.54
C ARG A 124 -8.94 5.72 -8.02
N GLY A 125 -8.96 6.88 -7.36
CA GLY A 125 -9.10 7.00 -5.91
C GLY A 125 -7.93 6.45 -5.11
N TRP A 126 -6.74 6.31 -5.71
CA TRP A 126 -5.58 5.74 -5.00
C TRP A 126 -4.97 6.70 -3.99
N GLY A 127 -5.12 8.01 -4.21
CA GLY A 127 -4.53 9.04 -3.36
C GLY A 127 -3.06 9.37 -3.65
N ASP A 128 -2.35 8.68 -4.54
CA ASP A 128 -1.07 9.16 -5.11
C ASP A 128 -0.74 8.47 -6.44
N ILE A 129 0.28 8.96 -7.15
CA ILE A 129 0.86 8.29 -8.32
C ILE A 129 1.45 6.93 -7.89
N GLY A 130 1.27 5.89 -8.71
CA GLY A 130 1.63 4.51 -8.35
C GLY A 130 3.12 4.16 -8.55
N TYR A 131 3.85 4.92 -9.36
CA TYR A 131 5.25 4.66 -9.66
C TYR A 131 6.16 5.45 -8.72
N ASN A 132 7.25 4.84 -8.24
CA ASN A 132 8.26 5.54 -7.44
C ASN A 132 9.01 6.57 -8.28
N TYR A 133 9.37 6.19 -9.50
CA TYR A 133 10.10 7.02 -10.44
C TYR A 133 9.47 7.00 -11.82
N LEU A 134 9.59 8.11 -12.54
CA LEU A 134 9.25 8.21 -13.95
C LEU A 134 10.48 8.68 -14.74
N VAL A 135 10.65 8.16 -15.94
CA VAL A 135 11.76 8.52 -16.83
C VAL A 135 11.20 8.98 -18.16
N ASP A 136 11.58 10.17 -18.60
CA ASP A 136 11.16 10.70 -19.90
C ASP A 136 12.12 10.32 -21.03
N LYS A 137 11.74 10.65 -22.28
CA LYS A 137 12.54 10.35 -23.48
C LYS A 137 13.85 11.13 -23.57
N TYR A 138 14.02 12.19 -22.79
CA TYR A 138 15.25 12.98 -22.70
C TYR A 138 16.22 12.41 -21.64
N GLY A 139 15.77 11.42 -20.86
CA GLY A 139 16.54 10.81 -19.80
C GLY A 139 16.43 11.54 -18.45
N ASN A 140 15.48 12.46 -18.28
CA ASN A 140 15.26 13.01 -16.95
C ASN A 140 14.52 11.99 -16.08
N VAL A 141 14.92 11.91 -14.81
CA VAL A 141 14.30 11.05 -13.80
C VAL A 141 13.48 11.93 -12.88
N TRP A 142 12.20 11.60 -12.71
CA TRP A 142 11.23 12.35 -11.92
C TRP A 142 10.76 11.49 -10.75
N THR A 143 10.80 12.03 -9.53
CA THR A 143 10.18 11.43 -8.34
C THR A 143 8.67 11.40 -8.53
N GLY A 144 8.10 10.20 -8.55
CA GLY A 144 6.66 9.98 -8.53
C GLY A 144 6.17 9.91 -7.09
N ARG A 145 6.06 8.69 -6.58
CA ARG A 145 5.52 8.33 -5.26
C ARG A 145 6.06 9.21 -4.14
N GLN A 146 5.17 9.77 -3.34
CA GLN A 146 5.55 10.50 -2.14
C GLN A 146 6.00 9.53 -1.04
N GLY A 147 7.03 9.91 -0.27
CA GLY A 147 7.54 9.15 0.88
C GLY A 147 8.97 8.61 0.74
N GLY A 148 9.60 8.80 -0.42
CA GLY A 148 11.01 8.48 -0.64
C GLY A 148 11.26 7.03 -1.11
N ASP A 149 12.52 6.61 -1.01
CA ASP A 149 13.04 5.46 -1.77
C ASP A 149 12.47 4.09 -1.41
N ASN A 150 12.02 3.92 -0.16
CA ASN A 150 11.48 2.65 0.34
C ASN A 150 9.94 2.63 0.37
N THR A 151 9.27 3.66 -0.14
CA THR A 151 7.81 3.71 -0.07
C THR A 151 7.18 2.68 -1.00
N GLU A 152 6.22 1.93 -0.46
CA GLU A 152 5.36 1.03 -1.23
C GLU A 152 4.65 1.79 -2.35
N GLY A 153 4.80 1.32 -3.58
CA GLY A 153 4.12 1.85 -4.75
C GLY A 153 2.69 1.33 -4.93
N GLY A 154 2.09 1.69 -6.07
CA GLY A 154 0.81 1.18 -6.54
C GLY A 154 0.90 0.78 -8.01
N HIS A 155 1.98 0.10 -8.40
CA HIS A 155 2.34 -0.13 -9.80
C HIS A 155 2.21 -1.58 -10.27
N ALA A 156 2.32 -2.56 -9.38
CA ALA A 156 2.25 -3.98 -9.71
C ALA A 156 1.57 -4.74 -8.56
N TYR A 157 0.35 -5.22 -8.79
CA TYR A 157 -0.40 -6.00 -7.81
C TYR A 157 0.43 -7.17 -7.30
N GLY A 158 0.43 -7.40 -5.98
CA GLY A 158 1.23 -8.44 -5.34
C GLY A 158 2.74 -8.17 -5.24
N TRP A 159 3.26 -7.15 -5.93
CA TRP A 159 4.69 -6.84 -6.02
C TRP A 159 5.06 -5.44 -5.53
N ASN A 160 4.09 -4.61 -5.11
CA ASN A 160 4.34 -3.24 -4.63
C ASN A 160 5.26 -3.20 -3.40
N LYS A 161 5.15 -4.19 -2.51
CA LYS A 161 5.97 -4.29 -1.30
C LYS A 161 7.37 -4.75 -1.68
N GLY A 162 8.41 -4.05 -1.22
CA GLY A 162 9.79 -4.44 -1.47
C GLY A 162 10.28 -4.23 -2.91
N SER A 163 9.54 -3.50 -3.76
CA SER A 163 10.00 -3.13 -5.10
C SER A 163 9.85 -1.64 -5.40
N ILE A 164 10.69 -1.13 -6.30
CA ILE A 164 10.56 0.21 -6.88
C ILE A 164 9.97 0.13 -8.29
N GLY A 165 8.89 0.87 -8.51
CA GLY A 165 8.28 1.03 -9.83
C GLY A 165 8.92 2.17 -10.60
N ILE A 166 9.50 1.87 -11.77
CA ILE A 166 10.13 2.85 -12.65
C ILE A 166 9.36 2.88 -13.97
N ALA A 167 8.66 3.98 -14.26
CA ALA A 167 7.83 4.11 -15.45
C ALA A 167 8.48 4.96 -16.56
N ALA A 168 8.70 4.37 -17.71
CA ALA A 168 9.00 5.11 -18.93
C ALA A 168 7.76 5.86 -19.42
N ILE A 169 7.83 7.19 -19.46
CA ILE A 169 6.71 8.03 -19.89
C ILE A 169 6.53 7.86 -21.41
N GLY A 170 5.41 7.28 -21.80
CA GLY A 170 5.05 6.99 -23.18
C GLY A 170 4.50 5.58 -23.40
N THR A 171 4.35 5.21 -24.68
CA THR A 171 3.90 3.88 -25.11
C THR A 171 4.99 3.18 -25.93
N TYR A 172 5.56 2.11 -25.37
CA TYR A 172 6.71 1.38 -25.92
C TYR A 172 6.36 -0.05 -26.39
N SER A 173 5.13 -0.25 -26.86
CA SER A 173 4.70 -1.53 -27.45
C SER A 173 5.44 -1.85 -28.76
N VAL A 174 5.73 -0.81 -29.56
CA VAL A 174 6.43 -0.91 -30.85
C VAL A 174 7.53 0.15 -30.98
N LYS A 175 7.25 1.39 -30.58
CA LYS A 175 8.24 2.48 -30.56
C LYS A 175 9.41 2.11 -29.66
N ALA A 176 10.63 2.23 -30.15
CA ALA A 176 11.83 2.00 -29.35
C ALA A 176 12.01 3.10 -28.28
N PRO A 177 12.43 2.76 -27.05
CA PRO A 177 12.86 3.77 -26.09
C PRO A 177 14.14 4.46 -26.57
N THR A 178 14.33 5.73 -26.21
CA THR A 178 15.55 6.45 -26.55
C THR A 178 16.74 5.89 -25.75
N PRO A 179 17.97 5.97 -26.28
CA PRO A 179 19.16 5.58 -25.52
C PRO A 179 19.29 6.31 -24.19
N ALA A 180 18.94 7.61 -24.14
CA ALA A 180 18.96 8.41 -22.92
C ALA A 180 17.98 7.88 -21.84
N MET A 181 16.78 7.47 -22.25
CA MET A 181 15.81 6.83 -21.35
C MET A 181 16.34 5.50 -20.82
N VAL A 182 16.84 4.62 -21.69
CA VAL A 182 17.40 3.31 -21.28
C VAL A 182 18.56 3.49 -20.30
N ALA A 183 19.48 4.43 -20.60
CA ALA A 183 20.60 4.75 -19.73
C ALA A 183 20.15 5.29 -18.37
N SER A 184 19.12 6.14 -18.34
CA SER A 184 18.62 6.75 -17.12
C SER A 184 17.83 5.78 -16.25
N ILE A 185 17.07 4.86 -16.85
CA ILE A 185 16.46 3.73 -16.14
C ILE A 185 17.55 2.85 -15.51
N ALA A 186 18.60 2.52 -16.27
CA ALA A 186 19.72 1.74 -15.73
C ALA A 186 20.45 2.47 -14.59
N ASN A 187 20.67 3.78 -14.73
CA ASN A 187 21.36 4.58 -13.72
C ASN A 187 20.56 4.72 -12.43
N ILE A 188 19.25 5.04 -12.49
CA ILE A 188 18.45 5.13 -11.26
C ILE A 188 18.38 3.77 -10.55
N ILE A 189 18.28 2.67 -11.30
CA ILE A 189 18.38 1.31 -10.73
C ILE A 189 19.73 1.12 -10.03
N ALA A 190 20.84 1.43 -10.70
CA ALA A 190 22.18 1.28 -10.13
C ALA A 190 22.35 2.13 -8.85
N MET A 191 21.89 3.38 -8.87
CA MET A 191 21.94 4.28 -7.71
C MET A 191 21.19 3.66 -6.52
N LYS A 192 19.93 3.24 -6.71
CA LYS A 192 19.11 2.67 -5.64
C LYS A 192 19.60 1.29 -5.20
N PHE A 193 20.06 0.46 -6.12
CA PHE A 193 20.58 -0.86 -5.79
C PHE A 193 21.92 -0.78 -5.05
N THR A 194 22.79 0.19 -5.36
CA THR A 194 23.99 0.46 -4.56
C THR A 194 23.63 0.91 -3.14
N GLN A 195 22.64 1.80 -3.00
CA GLN A 195 22.12 2.21 -1.68
C GLN A 195 21.61 0.99 -0.89
N PHE A 196 20.85 0.12 -1.56
CA PHE A 196 20.25 -1.06 -0.98
C PHE A 196 21.13 -2.32 -1.04
N GLY A 197 22.39 -2.25 -1.45
CA GLY A 197 23.25 -3.44 -1.56
C GLY A 197 22.66 -4.59 -2.40
N VAL A 198 21.88 -4.27 -3.43
CA VAL A 198 21.26 -5.23 -4.36
C VAL A 198 22.11 -5.32 -5.62
N GLN A 199 22.26 -6.51 -6.21
CA GLN A 199 22.97 -6.67 -7.48
C GLN A 199 22.01 -6.57 -8.68
N PRO A 200 22.21 -5.66 -9.65
CA PRO A 200 21.29 -5.54 -10.79
C PRO A 200 21.09 -6.81 -11.63
N TYR A 201 22.13 -7.64 -11.79
CA TYR A 201 22.01 -8.95 -12.46
C TYR A 201 21.53 -10.10 -11.56
N GLY A 202 21.39 -9.87 -10.26
CA GLY A 202 21.00 -10.90 -9.31
C GLY A 202 19.58 -11.41 -9.55
N ALA A 203 19.29 -12.56 -8.94
CA ALA A 203 17.97 -13.17 -8.89
C ALA A 203 17.71 -13.61 -7.44
N ASP A 204 17.65 -12.61 -6.56
CA ASP A 204 17.61 -12.84 -5.11
C ASP A 204 16.22 -13.33 -4.66
N PRO A 205 16.12 -14.06 -3.54
CA PRO A 205 14.84 -14.45 -2.97
C PRO A 205 13.91 -13.25 -2.76
N PHE A 206 12.64 -13.42 -3.08
CA PHE A 206 11.62 -12.39 -2.96
C PHE A 206 10.28 -13.01 -2.60
N VAL A 207 9.59 -12.37 -1.68
CA VAL A 207 8.23 -12.76 -1.28
C VAL A 207 7.26 -11.78 -1.92
N HIS A 208 6.55 -12.23 -2.94
CA HIS A 208 5.44 -11.51 -3.56
C HIS A 208 4.12 -12.15 -3.19
N GLN A 209 3.01 -11.54 -3.61
CA GLN A 209 1.67 -12.07 -3.38
C GLN A 209 1.01 -12.45 -4.70
N GLU A 210 0.35 -13.60 -4.72
CA GLU A 210 -0.45 -14.06 -5.84
C GLU A 210 -1.86 -14.38 -5.38
N GLN A 211 -2.83 -14.18 -6.26
CA GLN A 211 -4.22 -14.50 -6.06
C GLN A 211 -4.47 -15.95 -6.51
N ALA A 212 -4.93 -16.78 -5.59
CA ALA A 212 -5.40 -18.13 -5.86
C ALA A 212 -6.72 -18.11 -6.65
N ARG A 213 -7.14 -19.26 -7.19
CA ARG A 213 -8.39 -19.37 -7.99
C ARG A 213 -9.64 -18.97 -7.21
N ASP A 214 -9.60 -19.10 -5.89
CA ASP A 214 -10.67 -18.71 -4.97
C ASP A 214 -10.65 -17.21 -4.60
N GLY A 215 -9.73 -16.44 -5.18
CA GLY A 215 -9.59 -15.01 -4.93
C GLY A 215 -8.72 -14.65 -3.72
N THR A 216 -8.22 -15.63 -2.97
CA THR A 216 -7.37 -15.38 -1.80
C THR A 216 -5.96 -14.97 -2.21
N TRP A 217 -5.36 -14.03 -1.47
CA TRP A 217 -3.95 -13.65 -1.65
C TRP A 217 -3.05 -14.54 -0.81
N VAL A 218 -2.06 -15.16 -1.45
CA VAL A 218 -1.06 -15.99 -0.80
C VAL A 218 0.34 -15.44 -1.04
N ASN A 219 1.22 -15.59 -0.05
CA ASN A 219 2.62 -15.25 -0.22
C ASN A 219 3.33 -16.34 -1.02
N VAL A 220 4.06 -15.94 -2.05
CA VAL A 220 4.86 -16.81 -2.90
C VAL A 220 6.32 -16.36 -2.78
N SER A 221 7.18 -17.31 -2.43
CA SER A 221 8.63 -17.09 -2.45
C SER A 221 9.19 -17.54 -3.78
N SER A 222 9.87 -16.64 -4.47
CA SER A 222 10.53 -16.93 -5.76
C SER A 222 11.86 -16.20 -5.88
N ASN A 223 12.61 -16.48 -6.95
CA ASN A 223 13.91 -15.87 -7.23
C ASN A 223 13.87 -15.12 -8.57
N PRO A 224 13.03 -14.08 -8.71
CA PRO A 224 12.91 -13.34 -9.95
C PRO A 224 14.16 -12.48 -10.17
N PRO A 225 14.48 -12.11 -11.42
CA PRO A 225 15.51 -11.11 -11.69
C PRO A 225 15.30 -9.84 -10.86
N ASN A 226 16.37 -9.29 -10.29
CA ASN A 226 16.28 -8.09 -9.45
C ASN A 226 15.74 -6.89 -10.22
N VAL A 227 15.98 -6.84 -11.53
CA VAL A 227 15.35 -5.89 -12.47
C VAL A 227 14.46 -6.66 -13.41
N GLN A 228 13.18 -6.31 -13.53
CA GLN A 228 12.23 -7.02 -14.40
C GLN A 228 11.16 -6.11 -14.98
N GLY A 229 10.41 -6.61 -15.96
CA GLY A 229 9.27 -5.89 -16.52
C GLY A 229 8.00 -6.15 -15.71
N HIS A 230 7.02 -5.25 -15.78
CA HIS A 230 5.72 -5.47 -15.13
C HIS A 230 5.04 -6.77 -15.59
N ARG A 231 5.16 -7.16 -16.86
CA ARG A 231 4.63 -8.45 -17.36
C ARG A 231 5.21 -9.70 -16.69
N ASP A 232 6.34 -9.57 -16.00
CA ASP A 232 6.97 -10.67 -15.26
C ASP A 232 6.46 -10.76 -13.81
N CYS A 233 5.77 -9.72 -13.32
CA CYS A 233 5.21 -9.67 -11.98
C CYS A 233 3.90 -10.45 -11.91
N ASN A 234 4.01 -11.77 -11.75
CA ASN A 234 2.83 -12.62 -11.63
C ASN A 234 2.06 -12.33 -10.33
N TYR A 235 0.75 -12.13 -10.43
CA TYR A 235 -0.11 -11.97 -9.26
C TYR A 235 -1.30 -12.93 -9.29
N ILE A 236 -1.33 -13.92 -10.19
CA ILE A 236 -2.39 -14.94 -10.25
C ILE A 236 -1.72 -16.31 -10.24
N GLN A 237 -2.07 -17.15 -9.27
CA GLN A 237 -1.52 -18.50 -9.19
C GLN A 237 -1.83 -19.28 -10.47
N SER A 238 -0.90 -20.14 -10.87
CA SER A 238 -0.99 -20.99 -12.07
C SER A 238 -1.07 -20.25 -13.41
N GLN A 239 -0.90 -18.92 -13.44
CA GLN A 239 -0.79 -18.14 -14.67
C GLN A 239 0.59 -17.47 -14.75
N TYR A 240 1.42 -17.85 -15.71
CA TYR A 240 2.71 -17.19 -15.93
C TYR A 240 2.63 -16.18 -17.06
N GLY A 241 2.86 -14.90 -16.75
CA GLY A 241 2.84 -13.81 -17.70
C GLY A 241 1.46 -13.50 -18.30
N GLY A 242 1.36 -12.37 -19.00
CA GLY A 242 0.19 -12.02 -19.80
C GLY A 242 -0.94 -11.29 -19.07
N GLN A 243 -0.79 -10.96 -17.78
CA GLN A 243 -1.73 -10.06 -17.09
C GLN A 243 -1.58 -8.59 -17.51
N THR A 244 -0.46 -8.27 -18.17
CA THR A 244 -0.22 -6.96 -18.77
C THR A 244 0.78 -7.08 -19.93
N ALA A 245 0.64 -6.19 -20.91
CA ALA A 245 1.65 -6.00 -21.95
C ALA A 245 2.77 -5.04 -21.50
N CYS A 246 2.65 -4.38 -20.35
CA CYS A 246 3.65 -3.46 -19.80
C CYS A 246 4.99 -4.20 -19.56
N PRO A 247 6.18 -3.63 -19.85
CA PRO A 247 6.46 -2.26 -20.32
C PRO A 247 6.38 -2.04 -21.84
N GLY A 248 5.67 -2.90 -22.57
CA GLY A 248 5.64 -2.91 -24.04
C GLY A 248 6.83 -3.67 -24.64
N ASN A 249 6.66 -4.26 -25.82
CA ASN A 249 7.66 -5.19 -26.36
C ASN A 249 9.01 -4.53 -26.63
N ALA A 250 9.03 -3.28 -27.10
CA ALA A 250 10.27 -2.60 -27.45
C ALA A 250 11.11 -2.25 -26.21
N LEU A 251 10.48 -1.81 -25.11
CA LEU A 251 11.18 -1.55 -23.85
C LEU A 251 11.48 -2.85 -23.09
N TYR A 252 10.59 -3.84 -23.14
CA TYR A 252 10.83 -5.15 -22.54
C TYR A 252 12.08 -5.83 -23.13
N ALA A 253 12.29 -5.72 -24.44
CA ALA A 253 13.50 -6.22 -25.10
C ALA A 253 14.81 -5.57 -24.61
N GLN A 254 14.73 -4.40 -23.96
CA GLN A 254 15.90 -3.70 -23.39
C GLN A 254 16.25 -4.15 -21.97
N LEU A 255 15.43 -4.98 -21.30
CA LEU A 255 15.70 -5.39 -19.91
C LEU A 255 17.08 -6.05 -19.70
N PRO A 256 17.59 -6.92 -20.60
CA PRO A 256 18.96 -7.43 -20.48
C PRO A 256 20.02 -6.32 -20.55
N THR A 257 19.85 -5.35 -21.46
CA THR A 257 20.73 -4.18 -21.60
C THR A 257 20.67 -3.28 -20.38
N ILE A 258 19.48 -3.03 -19.83
CA ILE A 258 19.28 -2.25 -18.60
C ILE A 258 20.00 -2.90 -17.42
N ARG A 259 19.86 -4.23 -17.24
CA ARG A 259 20.59 -4.99 -16.21
C ARG A 259 22.10 -4.85 -16.40
N GLN A 260 22.58 -4.94 -17.65
CA GLN A 260 23.99 -4.77 -17.98
C GLN A 260 24.51 -3.41 -17.59
N MET A 261 23.86 -2.36 -18.09
CA MET A 261 24.26 -0.98 -17.83
C MET A 261 24.19 -0.65 -16.34
N ALA A 262 23.17 -1.14 -15.64
CA ALA A 262 23.05 -0.95 -14.20
C ALA A 262 24.18 -1.65 -13.44
N GLN A 263 24.49 -2.91 -13.78
CA GLN A 263 25.61 -3.62 -13.14
C GLN A 263 26.95 -2.93 -13.45
N THR A 264 27.17 -2.56 -14.71
CA THR A 264 28.36 -1.82 -15.11
C THR A 264 28.45 -0.51 -14.34
N ALA A 265 27.35 0.20 -14.13
CA ALA A 265 27.33 1.42 -13.33
C ALA A 265 27.66 1.13 -11.86
N VAL A 266 27.17 0.03 -11.26
CA VAL A 266 27.53 -0.40 -9.89
C VAL A 266 29.02 -0.80 -9.76
N ILE A 267 29.61 -1.44 -10.77
CA ILE A 267 31.02 -1.87 -10.76
C ILE A 267 31.96 -0.71 -11.07
N ASN A 268 31.65 0.05 -12.12
CA ASN A 268 32.53 1.08 -12.67
C ASN A 268 32.34 2.44 -11.99
N GLY A 269 31.13 2.79 -11.57
CA GLY A 269 30.80 4.00 -10.79
C GLY A 269 30.33 3.61 -9.37
N TYR A 270 30.39 4.44 -8.35
CA TYR A 270 30.35 5.89 -8.22
C TYR A 270 31.54 6.33 -7.36
N ASN A 271 32.25 7.42 -7.72
CA ASN A 271 33.39 7.86 -6.91
C ASN A 271 32.96 8.32 -5.52
N GLN A 272 31.81 8.99 -5.42
CA GLN A 272 31.21 9.45 -4.17
C GLN A 272 29.77 9.01 -4.12
N MET A 273 29.43 8.18 -3.13
CA MET A 273 28.08 7.65 -2.96
C MET A 273 27.81 7.46 -1.48
N PRO A 274 27.59 8.56 -0.73
CA PRO A 274 27.12 8.45 0.64
C PRO A 274 25.72 7.82 0.64
N PHE A 275 25.47 6.96 1.61
CA PHE A 275 24.16 6.43 1.91
C PHE A 275 23.83 6.75 3.35
N LEU A 276 22.70 7.41 3.56
CA LEU A 276 22.26 7.89 4.86
C LEU A 276 21.09 7.02 5.32
N GLU A 277 21.24 6.37 6.47
CA GLU A 277 20.16 5.75 7.23
C GLU A 277 19.92 6.51 8.51
N THR A 278 18.65 6.83 8.80
CA THR A 278 18.30 7.65 9.95
C THR A 278 17.31 6.93 10.85
N THR A 279 17.34 7.32 12.12
CA THR A 279 16.36 6.92 13.13
C THR A 279 15.23 7.94 13.27
N LEU A 280 15.03 8.81 12.26
CA LEU A 280 13.96 9.82 12.27
C LEU A 280 12.60 9.12 12.40
N PRO A 281 11.81 9.42 13.45
CA PRO A 281 10.49 8.84 13.60
C PRO A 281 9.54 9.32 12.50
N LYS A 282 8.41 8.63 12.31
CA LYS A 282 7.42 8.98 11.27
C LYS A 282 6.67 10.28 11.60
N ALA A 283 6.53 10.61 12.88
CA ALA A 283 5.93 11.84 13.34
C ALA A 283 6.64 12.39 14.59
N GLY A 284 6.27 13.60 14.95
CA GLY A 284 6.65 14.23 16.21
C GLY A 284 5.74 15.40 16.54
N TYR A 285 5.70 15.78 17.81
CA TYR A 285 4.93 16.94 18.24
C TYR A 285 5.63 18.25 17.85
N PRO A 286 4.91 19.24 17.32
CA PRO A 286 5.49 20.51 16.88
C PRO A 286 6.35 21.18 17.95
N GLY A 287 7.56 21.59 17.58
CA GLY A 287 8.53 22.23 18.48
C GLY A 287 9.35 21.27 19.34
N ALA A 288 9.07 19.95 19.31
CA ALA A 288 9.95 18.97 19.96
C ALA A 288 11.36 19.04 19.39
N ASN A 289 12.36 18.84 20.24
CA ASN A 289 13.73 18.63 19.81
C ASN A 289 14.05 17.14 19.93
N LEU A 290 14.25 16.51 18.78
CA LEU A 290 14.64 15.11 18.66
C LEU A 290 16.14 15.01 18.42
N THR A 291 16.75 13.94 18.91
CA THR A 291 18.12 13.57 18.54
C THR A 291 18.02 12.45 17.52
N VAL A 292 18.27 12.76 16.25
CA VAL A 292 18.20 11.78 15.16
C VAL A 292 19.58 11.18 14.95
N GLY A 293 19.73 9.90 15.29
CA GLY A 293 20.89 9.12 14.89
C GLY A 293 20.89 8.91 13.38
N VAL A 294 22.01 9.25 12.72
CA VAL A 294 22.24 9.08 11.29
C VAL A 294 23.49 8.25 11.07
N THR A 295 23.33 7.11 10.40
CA THR A 295 24.40 6.26 9.91
C THR A 295 24.73 6.67 8.49
N VAL A 296 25.96 7.12 8.28
CA VAL A 296 26.54 7.44 6.98
C VAL A 296 27.36 6.25 6.52
N ALA A 297 26.94 5.57 5.47
CA ALA A 297 27.72 4.52 4.82
C ALA A 297 28.40 5.07 3.56
N ASN A 298 29.69 4.83 3.41
CA ASN A 298 30.39 5.15 2.17
C ASN A 298 30.25 4.01 1.16
N ARG A 299 29.38 4.18 0.17
CA ARG A 299 29.21 3.25 -0.95
C ARG A 299 30.01 3.66 -2.19
N GLY A 300 30.81 4.72 -2.09
CA GLY A 300 31.65 5.23 -3.17
C GLY A 300 33.06 4.62 -3.16
N LYS A 301 33.90 5.07 -4.10
CA LYS A 301 35.31 4.65 -4.24
C LYS A 301 36.31 5.58 -3.56
N GLN A 302 35.89 6.79 -3.19
CA GLN A 302 36.72 7.77 -2.48
C GLN A 302 36.29 7.89 -1.02
N ASN A 303 37.22 8.31 -0.15
CA ASN A 303 36.90 8.62 1.24
C ASN A 303 35.84 9.73 1.32
N ILE A 304 34.94 9.62 2.30
CA ILE A 304 34.17 10.77 2.80
C ILE A 304 35.08 11.46 3.83
N PRO A 305 35.54 12.69 3.59
CA PRO A 305 36.54 13.32 4.47
C PRO A 305 35.99 13.65 5.86
N ALA A 306 36.84 13.58 6.88
CA ALA A 306 36.59 14.15 8.19
C ALA A 306 36.21 15.63 8.08
N GLY A 307 35.35 16.11 8.98
CA GLY A 307 34.83 17.48 8.93
C GLY A 307 33.62 17.66 8.01
N THR A 308 33.30 16.67 7.17
CA THR A 308 32.01 16.61 6.46
C THR A 308 30.87 16.64 7.47
N ARG A 309 29.84 17.43 7.18
CA ARG A 309 28.65 17.55 8.02
C ARG A 309 27.50 16.74 7.47
N VAL A 310 26.72 16.12 8.35
CA VAL A 310 25.38 15.62 8.05
C VAL A 310 24.39 16.72 8.41
N SER A 311 23.43 17.01 7.54
CA SER A 311 22.33 17.93 7.82
C SER A 311 21.09 17.52 7.05
N TYR A 312 20.01 18.26 7.24
CA TYR A 312 18.76 18.04 6.52
C TYR A 312 18.13 19.35 6.05
N SER A 313 17.27 19.25 5.06
CA SER A 313 16.27 20.28 4.75
C SER A 313 14.86 19.70 4.91
N VAL A 314 13.87 20.56 5.17
CA VAL A 314 12.48 20.13 5.35
C VAL A 314 11.61 20.79 4.30
N LEU A 315 10.86 19.98 3.57
CA LEU A 315 9.92 20.42 2.55
C LEU A 315 8.49 20.21 3.00
N GLN A 316 7.64 21.19 2.70
CA GLN A 316 6.19 21.05 2.76
C GLN A 316 5.65 21.20 1.34
N GLY A 317 5.27 20.07 0.76
CA GLY A 317 5.06 19.94 -0.68
C GLY A 317 6.24 20.46 -1.49
N ALA A 318 6.01 21.49 -2.31
CA ALA A 318 7.05 22.07 -3.16
C ALA A 318 7.94 23.13 -2.48
N THR A 319 7.67 23.48 -1.23
CA THR A 319 8.33 24.59 -0.55
C THR A 319 9.35 24.06 0.44
N ASN A 320 10.58 24.57 0.37
CA ASN A 320 11.58 24.32 1.41
C ASN A 320 11.32 25.23 2.61
N VAL A 321 10.72 24.67 3.65
CA VAL A 321 10.32 25.38 4.88
C VAL A 321 11.46 25.45 5.90
N VAL A 322 12.42 24.53 5.82
CA VAL A 322 13.68 24.58 6.58
C VAL A 322 14.83 24.31 5.61
N PRO A 323 15.44 25.37 5.03
CA PRO A 323 16.49 25.22 4.02
C PRO A 323 17.73 24.47 4.53
N GLN A 324 18.04 24.64 5.80
CA GLN A 324 19.10 23.93 6.50
C GLN A 324 18.70 23.78 7.97
N GLY A 325 18.60 22.53 8.42
CA GLY A 325 18.29 22.16 9.79
C GLY A 325 19.55 21.99 10.64
N GLY A 326 19.41 21.24 11.73
CA GLY A 326 20.53 20.87 12.58
C GLY A 326 21.63 20.12 11.82
N THR A 327 22.83 20.08 12.40
CA THR A 327 23.98 19.44 11.78
C THR A 327 24.84 18.70 12.81
N ALA A 328 25.50 17.64 12.36
CA ALA A 328 26.55 16.95 13.10
C ALA A 328 27.76 16.70 12.20
N THR A 329 28.96 16.73 12.78
CA THR A 329 30.22 16.59 12.03
C THR A 329 30.73 15.16 12.10
N ILE A 330 31.12 14.61 10.97
CA ILE A 330 31.84 13.34 10.86
C ILE A 330 33.27 13.55 11.37
N ALA A 331 33.65 12.82 12.43
CA ALA A 331 34.90 13.05 13.15
C ALA A 331 36.15 12.54 12.41
N ALA A 332 36.02 11.49 11.60
CA ALA A 332 37.12 10.83 10.90
C ALA A 332 36.69 10.44 9.48
N ASP A 333 37.67 10.25 8.58
CA ASP A 333 37.41 9.78 7.23
C ASP A 333 36.59 8.48 7.23
N ILE A 334 35.52 8.43 6.43
CA ILE A 334 34.81 7.19 6.14
C ILE A 334 35.40 6.61 4.86
N VAL A 335 36.28 5.63 4.98
CA VAL A 335 36.85 4.90 3.84
C VAL A 335 35.78 4.11 3.08
N PRO A 336 35.99 3.77 1.78
CA PRO A 336 35.05 2.95 1.01
C PRO A 336 34.59 1.68 1.75
N GLY A 337 33.28 1.47 1.80
CA GLY A 337 32.65 0.33 2.50
C GLY A 337 32.46 0.51 4.01
N ALA A 338 33.09 1.51 4.64
CA ALA A 338 32.91 1.79 6.06
C ALA A 338 31.65 2.62 6.33
N ILE A 339 31.30 2.71 7.62
CA ILE A 339 30.17 3.49 8.13
C ILE A 339 30.61 4.40 9.29
N ALA A 340 29.89 5.50 9.51
CA ALA A 340 30.01 6.32 10.72
C ALA A 340 28.63 6.75 11.21
N GLY A 341 28.44 6.79 12.52
CA GLY A 341 27.22 7.30 13.17
C GLY A 341 27.41 8.72 13.69
N VAL A 342 26.42 9.58 13.48
CA VAL A 342 26.35 10.91 14.09
C VAL A 342 24.95 11.19 14.62
N ASN A 343 24.83 12.06 15.61
CA ASN A 343 23.54 12.47 16.18
C ASN A 343 23.23 13.91 15.73
N VAL A 344 22.19 14.06 14.92
CA VAL A 344 21.76 15.36 14.38
C VAL A 344 20.55 15.86 15.18
N PRO A 345 20.60 17.09 15.76
CA PRO A 345 19.43 17.67 16.40
C PRO A 345 18.37 18.00 15.35
N PHE A 346 17.12 17.61 15.60
CA PHE A 346 15.99 17.84 14.72
C PHE A 346 14.85 18.53 15.48
N THR A 347 14.51 19.75 15.07
CA THR A 347 13.33 20.45 15.60
C THR A 347 12.11 20.10 14.75
N VAL A 348 11.08 19.53 15.38
CA VAL A 348 9.85 19.16 14.69
C VAL A 348 9.16 20.44 14.18
N PRO A 349 8.85 20.53 12.88
CA PRO A 349 8.13 21.66 12.30
C PRO A 349 6.69 21.76 12.84
N ALA A 350 5.98 22.82 12.43
CA ALA A 350 4.57 23.02 12.74
C ALA A 350 3.68 21.83 12.31
N ILE A 351 2.40 21.85 12.66
CA ILE A 351 1.48 20.78 12.25
C ILE A 351 1.44 20.69 10.72
N GLY A 352 1.70 19.51 10.17
CA GLY A 352 1.72 19.29 8.73
C GLY A 352 2.43 18.01 8.31
N ASN A 353 2.38 17.74 7.00
CA ASN A 353 3.09 16.63 6.36
C ASN A 353 4.31 17.20 5.65
N TYR A 354 5.46 16.56 5.87
CA TYR A 354 6.75 17.04 5.41
C TYR A 354 7.57 15.94 4.77
N ILE A 355 8.52 16.35 3.95
CA ILE A 355 9.63 15.50 3.50
C ILE A 355 10.91 16.06 4.09
N VAL A 356 11.60 15.23 4.89
CA VAL A 356 12.93 15.54 5.42
C VAL A 356 13.95 14.96 4.46
N ARG A 357 14.77 15.83 3.87
CA ARG A 357 15.86 15.46 2.98
C ARG A 357 17.17 15.51 3.73
N TRP A 358 17.75 14.35 3.94
CA TRP A 358 19.07 14.19 4.52
C TRP A 358 20.11 14.16 3.42
N ASP A 359 21.17 14.93 3.63
CA ASP A 359 22.33 14.97 2.75
C ASP A 359 23.57 15.38 3.54
N LEU A 360 24.74 15.15 2.95
CA LEU A 360 26.00 15.64 3.49
C LEU A 360 26.23 17.09 3.05
N GLN A 361 27.05 17.82 3.79
CA GLN A 361 27.44 19.20 3.49
C GLN A 361 28.96 19.35 3.68
N THR A 362 29.62 20.02 2.74
CA THR A 362 31.03 20.41 2.86
C THR A 362 31.16 21.89 2.56
N ALA A 363 31.88 22.62 3.42
CA ALA A 363 32.08 24.08 3.31
C ALA A 363 30.77 24.87 3.03
N GLY A 364 29.67 24.51 3.69
CA GLY A 364 28.37 25.18 3.51
C GLY A 364 27.59 24.79 2.25
N THR A 365 28.13 23.90 1.40
CA THR A 365 27.46 23.44 0.19
C THR A 365 26.97 22.00 0.34
N TRP A 366 25.71 21.75 -0.01
CA TRP A 366 25.13 20.40 -0.03
C TRP A 366 25.90 19.50 -0.99
N TRP A 367 26.14 18.27 -0.57
CA TRP A 367 26.94 17.29 -1.30
C TRP A 367 26.25 16.89 -2.60
N ASN A 368 24.92 16.71 -2.60
CA ASN A 368 24.17 16.37 -3.81
C ASN A 368 24.38 17.40 -4.95
N PRO A 369 24.21 18.72 -4.76
CA PRO A 369 24.58 19.70 -5.78
C PRO A 369 26.04 19.64 -6.26
N VAL A 370 26.99 19.31 -5.38
CA VAL A 370 28.43 19.30 -5.74
C VAL A 370 28.80 18.05 -6.54
N TYR A 371 28.22 16.91 -6.21
CA TYR A 371 28.69 15.60 -6.68
C TYR A 371 27.59 14.73 -7.32
N GLY A 372 26.37 15.25 -7.42
CA GLY A 372 25.20 14.56 -7.96
C GLY A 372 24.71 13.39 -7.09
N SER A 373 25.23 13.20 -5.89
CA SER A 373 24.87 12.05 -5.06
C SER A 373 23.39 12.07 -4.67
N PRO A 374 22.67 10.93 -4.73
CA PRO A 374 21.27 10.90 -4.35
C PRO A 374 21.08 11.28 -2.87
N VAL A 375 20.04 12.07 -2.61
CA VAL A 375 19.61 12.42 -1.25
C VAL A 375 18.83 11.27 -0.61
N ARG A 376 18.73 11.28 0.73
CA ARG A 376 17.80 10.43 1.46
C ARG A 376 16.55 11.25 1.83
N GLU A 377 15.42 10.94 1.20
CA GLU A 377 14.13 11.53 1.55
C GLU A 377 13.35 10.63 2.53
N GLN A 378 12.73 11.22 3.54
CA GLN A 378 11.83 10.54 4.47
C GLN A 378 10.57 11.36 4.70
N TYR A 379 9.42 10.69 4.72
CA TYR A 379 8.17 11.29 5.17
C TYR A 379 8.23 11.56 6.67
N PHE A 380 7.74 12.73 7.08
CA PHE A 380 7.66 13.13 8.48
C PHE A 380 6.39 13.94 8.72
N ARG A 381 5.69 13.68 9.82
CA ARG A 381 4.49 14.43 10.20
C ARG A 381 4.71 15.23 11.48
N GLY A 382 4.59 16.55 11.40
CA GLY A 382 4.32 17.35 12.59
C GLY A 382 2.87 17.11 12.99
N ALA A 383 2.62 16.27 13.99
CA ALA A 383 1.28 15.75 14.26
C ALA A 383 0.65 16.35 15.51
N ASP A 384 -0.66 16.63 15.45
CA ASP A 384 -1.47 16.96 16.63
C ASP A 384 -1.80 15.67 17.40
N TRP A 385 -2.37 14.68 16.71
CA TRP A 385 -2.61 13.33 17.21
C TRP A 385 -1.86 12.33 16.33
N SER A 386 -1.08 11.43 16.94
CA SER A 386 -0.35 10.37 16.25
C SER A 386 -0.01 9.27 17.25
N VAL A 387 0.23 8.06 16.74
CA VAL A 387 0.77 6.92 17.49
C VAL A 387 1.84 6.25 16.64
N ASP A 388 2.95 5.87 17.28
CA ASP A 388 3.89 4.89 16.74
C ASP A 388 3.65 3.54 17.41
N TRP A 389 3.40 2.52 16.60
CA TRP A 389 3.21 1.13 17.03
C TRP A 389 4.60 0.51 17.18
N VAL A 390 5.13 0.53 18.40
CA VAL A 390 6.51 0.10 18.68
C VAL A 390 6.64 -1.42 18.54
N SER A 391 5.67 -2.15 19.07
CA SER A 391 5.59 -3.61 18.94
C SER A 391 4.23 -4.14 19.38
N ASP A 392 3.88 -5.33 18.90
CA ASP A 392 2.72 -6.09 19.32
C ASP A 392 3.03 -7.60 19.34
N ASN A 393 2.07 -8.41 19.76
CA ASN A 393 2.16 -9.86 19.73
C ASN A 393 0.96 -10.52 19.03
N VAL A 394 0.34 -9.85 18.05
CA VAL A 394 -0.82 -10.37 17.32
C VAL A 394 -0.46 -11.70 16.65
N PRO A 395 -1.11 -12.81 17.03
CA PRO A 395 -0.83 -14.10 16.43
C PRO A 395 -1.25 -14.14 14.97
N ILE A 396 -0.47 -14.85 14.16
CA ILE A 396 -0.81 -15.12 12.76
C ILE A 396 -1.92 -16.17 12.60
N ASN A 397 -2.26 -16.92 13.66
CA ASN A 397 -3.29 -17.96 13.67
C ASN A 397 -4.26 -17.82 14.85
N TRP A 398 -5.55 -17.93 14.55
CA TRP A 398 -6.66 -17.90 15.51
C TRP A 398 -7.60 -19.06 15.29
N THR A 399 -8.32 -19.45 16.32
CA THR A 399 -9.48 -20.32 16.20
C THR A 399 -10.74 -19.44 16.15
N ALA A 400 -11.73 -19.78 15.33
CA ALA A 400 -12.97 -19.01 15.22
C ALA A 400 -13.61 -18.79 16.60
N GLY A 401 -13.95 -17.53 16.94
CA GLY A 401 -14.51 -17.16 18.25
C GLY A 401 -13.52 -17.17 19.43
N GLU A 402 -12.26 -17.55 19.22
CA GLU A 402 -11.23 -17.56 20.26
C GLU A 402 -10.92 -16.14 20.72
N THR A 403 -10.69 -15.98 22.03
CA THR A 403 -10.21 -14.73 22.60
C THR A 403 -8.78 -14.88 23.10
N LYS A 404 -7.88 -13.99 22.65
CA LYS A 404 -6.48 -13.93 23.11
C LYS A 404 -6.17 -12.53 23.64
N MET A 405 -5.24 -12.48 24.59
CA MET A 405 -4.71 -11.21 25.08
C MET A 405 -3.60 -10.71 24.16
N ILE A 406 -3.84 -9.58 23.51
CA ILE A 406 -2.84 -8.89 22.69
C ILE A 406 -2.19 -7.80 23.53
N SER A 407 -0.86 -7.80 23.58
CA SER A 407 -0.04 -6.77 24.20
C SER A 407 0.52 -5.89 23.10
N ALA A 408 0.19 -4.60 23.12
CA ALA A 408 0.69 -3.61 22.17
C ALA A 408 1.46 -2.51 22.91
N THR A 409 2.67 -2.22 22.47
CA THR A 409 3.50 -1.12 22.95
C THR A 409 3.41 0.04 21.98
N LEU A 410 2.99 1.20 22.49
CA LEU A 410 2.62 2.38 21.73
C LEU A 410 3.45 3.57 22.22
N ALA A 411 3.91 4.42 21.32
CA ALA A 411 4.49 5.72 21.68
C ALA A 411 3.60 6.87 21.19
N ASN A 412 3.35 7.85 22.06
CA ASN A 412 2.66 9.07 21.67
C ASN A 412 3.63 9.99 20.93
N ASP A 413 3.70 9.86 19.61
CA ASP A 413 4.48 10.74 18.74
C ASP A 413 3.67 11.95 18.23
N GLY A 414 2.46 12.16 18.76
CA GLY A 414 1.62 13.34 18.53
C GLY A 414 1.80 14.45 19.58
N GLY A 415 1.32 15.65 19.27
CA GLY A 415 1.40 16.83 20.14
C GLY A 415 0.33 16.96 21.22
N ARG A 416 -0.68 16.10 21.23
CA ARG A 416 -1.70 16.09 22.28
C ARG A 416 -1.45 14.99 23.31
N VAL A 417 -1.75 15.32 24.56
CA VAL A 417 -1.92 14.32 25.61
C VAL A 417 -3.05 13.37 25.23
N TRP A 418 -2.80 12.08 25.34
CA TRP A 418 -3.87 11.09 25.28
C TRP A 418 -4.51 11.00 26.66
N ASN A 419 -5.67 11.63 26.83
CA ASN A 419 -6.36 11.65 28.12
C ASN A 419 -6.92 10.26 28.44
N ALA A 420 -6.64 9.73 29.63
CA ALA A 420 -7.16 8.46 30.11
C ALA A 420 -8.61 8.55 30.62
N ALA A 421 -9.04 9.74 31.02
CA ALA A 421 -10.37 10.00 31.56
C ALA A 421 -10.95 11.34 31.05
N GLY A 422 -12.17 11.67 31.47
CA GLY A 422 -12.84 12.93 31.13
C GLY A 422 -13.64 12.86 29.83
N ALA A 423 -13.77 13.98 29.12
CA ALA A 423 -14.53 14.05 27.88
C ALA A 423 -13.76 13.38 26.73
N GLY A 424 -14.27 12.22 26.29
CA GLY A 424 -13.74 11.44 25.18
C GLY A 424 -12.36 10.80 25.46
N PRO A 425 -12.18 9.99 26.50
CA PRO A 425 -10.88 9.37 26.77
C PRO A 425 -10.34 8.59 25.55
N VAL A 426 -9.02 8.53 25.43
CA VAL A 426 -8.36 7.72 24.41
C VAL A 426 -8.39 6.26 24.85
N GLN A 427 -8.71 5.36 23.93
CA GLN A 427 -8.79 3.92 24.18
C GLN A 427 -8.18 3.13 23.03
N LEU A 428 -7.51 2.02 23.34
CA LEU A 428 -7.10 1.05 22.33
C LEU A 428 -8.29 0.20 21.91
N GLY A 429 -8.45 -0.03 20.61
CA GLY A 429 -9.43 -0.92 20.03
C GLY A 429 -8.87 -1.70 18.86
N TYR A 430 -9.73 -2.51 18.25
CA TYR A 430 -9.39 -3.29 17.07
C TYR A 430 -10.59 -3.45 16.14
N LYS A 431 -10.30 -3.84 14.90
CA LYS A 431 -11.27 -4.31 13.91
C LYS A 431 -10.68 -5.50 13.15
N TRP A 432 -11.55 -6.31 12.58
CA TRP A 432 -11.19 -7.37 11.65
C TRP A 432 -11.79 -7.06 10.28
N VAL A 433 -11.02 -7.22 9.22
CA VAL A 433 -11.49 -7.08 7.85
C VAL A 433 -11.34 -8.43 7.18
N SER A 434 -12.43 -9.00 6.68
CA SER A 434 -12.39 -10.27 5.94
C SER A 434 -11.64 -10.06 4.63
N ASN A 435 -10.58 -10.82 4.41
CA ASN A 435 -9.80 -10.74 3.17
C ASN A 435 -10.58 -11.30 1.96
N ALA A 436 -11.57 -12.16 2.21
CA ALA A 436 -12.42 -12.75 1.18
C ALA A 436 -13.54 -11.81 0.71
N THR A 437 -14.14 -11.04 1.63
CA THR A 437 -15.35 -10.25 1.34
C THR A 437 -15.17 -8.75 1.47
N GLY A 438 -14.09 -8.29 2.13
CA GLY A 438 -13.91 -6.90 2.53
C GLY A 438 -14.79 -6.48 3.71
N ASN A 439 -15.64 -7.36 4.25
CA ASN A 439 -16.52 -7.03 5.35
C ASN A 439 -15.71 -6.71 6.61
N THR A 440 -16.10 -5.63 7.29
CA THR A 440 -15.46 -5.17 8.53
C THR A 440 -16.28 -5.61 9.74
N PHE A 441 -15.61 -6.23 10.70
CA PHE A 441 -16.15 -6.65 11.99
C PHE A 441 -15.48 -5.80 13.07
N SER A 442 -16.27 -4.97 13.73
CA SER A 442 -15.75 -4.13 14.82
C SER A 442 -15.39 -4.98 16.03
N GLY A 443 -14.21 -4.73 16.62
CA GLY A 443 -13.83 -5.36 17.88
C GLY A 443 -14.74 -4.92 19.01
N ALA A 444 -15.21 -5.88 19.80
CA ALA A 444 -16.15 -5.64 20.89
C ALA A 444 -15.51 -4.92 22.09
N ASN A 445 -14.19 -5.05 22.25
CA ASN A 445 -13.48 -4.51 23.41
C ASN A 445 -12.78 -3.19 23.08
N ARG A 446 -12.71 -2.33 24.09
CA ARG A 446 -11.85 -1.15 24.14
C ARG A 446 -11.11 -1.16 25.47
N VAL A 447 -9.85 -0.76 25.45
CA VAL A 447 -9.01 -0.69 26.66
C VAL A 447 -8.65 0.75 26.93
N ALA A 448 -9.03 1.23 28.12
CA ALA A 448 -8.67 2.55 28.59
C ALA A 448 -7.17 2.63 28.89
N LEU A 449 -6.61 3.82 28.75
CA LEU A 449 -5.26 4.09 29.21
C LEU A 449 -5.23 4.02 30.76
N PRO A 450 -4.19 3.44 31.38
CA PRO A 450 -4.03 3.42 32.83
C PRO A 450 -3.71 4.81 33.42
N GLY A 451 -3.34 5.77 32.58
CA GLY A 451 -3.08 7.17 32.92
C GLY A 451 -2.85 8.00 31.65
N ASP A 452 -2.87 9.32 31.78
CA ASP A 452 -2.64 10.22 30.65
C ASP A 452 -1.27 9.96 30.02
N VAL A 453 -1.23 9.81 28.69
CA VAL A 453 0.01 9.56 27.96
C VAL A 453 0.49 10.85 27.31
N GLN A 454 1.58 11.40 27.82
CA GLN A 454 2.15 12.65 27.35
C GLN A 454 2.84 12.47 25.99
N PRO A 455 2.98 13.53 25.18
CA PRO A 455 3.85 13.51 24.00
C PRO A 455 5.26 12.98 24.31
N GLY A 456 5.73 12.03 23.52
CA GLY A 456 7.00 11.30 23.68
C GLY A 456 6.97 10.12 24.66
N GLN A 457 5.87 9.89 25.37
CA GLN A 457 5.76 8.78 26.32
C GLN A 457 5.36 7.48 25.61
N THR A 458 5.99 6.38 26.03
CA THR A 458 5.63 5.01 25.62
C THR A 458 4.76 4.34 26.68
N ILE A 459 3.81 3.54 26.23
CA ILE A 459 2.92 2.75 27.07
C ILE A 459 2.68 1.35 26.48
N THR A 460 2.47 0.36 27.33
CA THR A 460 2.03 -0.98 26.91
C THR A 460 0.60 -1.21 27.39
N LEU A 461 -0.27 -1.61 26.47
CA LEU A 461 -1.67 -1.93 26.75
C LEU A 461 -1.94 -3.40 26.41
N GLN A 462 -2.82 -4.01 27.19
CA GLN A 462 -3.26 -5.38 26.96
C GLN A 462 -4.76 -5.39 26.63
N ILE A 463 -5.10 -5.87 25.43
CA ILE A 463 -6.46 -5.92 24.92
C ILE A 463 -6.92 -7.36 24.67
N PRO A 464 -8.06 -7.79 25.24
CA PRO A 464 -8.70 -9.03 24.83
C PRO A 464 -9.27 -8.85 23.43
N VAL A 465 -8.79 -9.64 22.49
CA VAL A 465 -9.23 -9.63 21.10
C VAL A 465 -9.93 -10.94 20.83
N THR A 466 -11.16 -10.86 20.31
CA THR A 466 -11.95 -12.03 19.92
C THR A 466 -11.95 -12.15 18.40
N ALA A 467 -11.58 -13.32 17.88
CA ALA A 467 -11.61 -13.60 16.45
C ALA A 467 -13.06 -13.75 15.95
N PRO A 468 -13.34 -13.36 14.69
CA PRO A 468 -14.63 -13.62 14.05
C PRO A 468 -14.98 -15.11 14.06
N VAL A 469 -16.29 -15.41 14.07
CA VAL A 469 -16.81 -16.79 14.06
C VAL A 469 -16.89 -17.40 12.65
N TYR A 470 -16.64 -16.60 11.61
CA TYR A 470 -16.60 -17.06 10.23
C TYR A 470 -15.15 -17.42 9.88
N PRO A 471 -14.84 -18.71 9.63
CA PRO A 471 -13.50 -19.13 9.29
C PRO A 471 -13.11 -18.58 7.92
N THR A 472 -12.05 -17.78 7.87
CA THR A 472 -11.41 -17.24 6.66
C THR A 472 -10.13 -16.49 7.05
N ASN A 473 -9.44 -15.92 6.07
CA ASN A 473 -8.33 -15.01 6.33
C ASN A 473 -8.84 -13.60 6.62
N TYR A 474 -8.23 -12.94 7.60
CA TYR A 474 -8.55 -11.58 7.97
C TYR A 474 -7.30 -10.69 8.05
N THR A 475 -7.50 -9.39 7.90
CA THR A 475 -6.56 -8.40 8.42
C THR A 475 -7.12 -7.89 9.74
N MET A 476 -6.36 -8.05 10.81
CA MET A 476 -6.66 -7.50 12.12
C MET A 476 -5.92 -6.17 12.25
N SER A 477 -6.66 -5.10 12.52
CA SER A 477 -6.07 -3.76 12.65
C SER A 477 -6.29 -3.26 14.08
N LEU A 478 -5.21 -2.88 14.76
CA LEU A 478 -5.28 -2.13 16.02
C LEU A 478 -5.37 -0.62 15.72
N ASP A 479 -6.16 0.11 16.51
CA ASP A 479 -6.30 1.56 16.39
C ASP A 479 -6.58 2.22 17.76
N LEU A 480 -6.21 3.50 17.90
CA LEU A 480 -6.59 4.33 19.04
C LEU A 480 -7.86 5.12 18.71
N TYR A 481 -8.77 5.20 19.68
CA TYR A 481 -10.05 5.88 19.55
C TYR A 481 -10.15 6.99 20.58
N LYS A 482 -10.35 8.24 20.14
CA LYS A 482 -10.85 9.31 21.00
C LYS A 482 -12.36 9.08 21.14
N GLN A 483 -12.78 8.60 22.31
CA GLN A 483 -14.15 8.11 22.49
C GLN A 483 -15.19 9.16 22.09
N ASN A 484 -16.17 8.74 21.27
CA ASN A 484 -17.26 9.55 20.70
C ASN A 484 -16.84 10.70 19.77
N GLU A 485 -15.58 10.76 19.34
CA GLU A 485 -15.09 11.81 18.45
C GLU A 485 -14.52 11.26 17.15
N PHE A 486 -13.48 10.43 17.20
CA PHE A 486 -12.81 9.88 16.02
C PHE A 486 -11.86 8.71 16.37
N ALA A 487 -11.58 7.87 15.38
CA ALA A 487 -10.43 6.97 15.41
C ALA A 487 -9.18 7.72 14.92
N PHE A 488 -7.99 7.34 15.39
CA PHE A 488 -6.75 8.00 14.97
C PHE A 488 -6.53 7.83 13.46
N ASN A 489 -6.96 6.71 12.88
CA ASN A 489 -6.98 6.51 11.43
C ASN A 489 -7.81 7.55 10.67
N ASP A 490 -8.92 8.04 11.24
CA ASP A 490 -9.71 9.15 10.64
C ASP A 490 -8.91 10.46 10.55
N LYS A 491 -7.77 10.56 11.26
CA LYS A 491 -6.83 11.68 11.22
C LYS A 491 -5.59 11.38 10.36
N GLY A 492 -5.61 10.29 9.60
CA GLY A 492 -4.51 9.87 8.73
C GLY A 492 -3.34 9.24 9.48
N VAL A 493 -3.57 8.75 10.70
CA VAL A 493 -2.58 7.97 11.47
C VAL A 493 -2.77 6.51 11.11
N ALA A 494 -1.74 5.85 10.57
CA ALA A 494 -1.88 4.46 10.15
C ALA A 494 -2.23 3.54 11.35
N ASP A 495 -3.22 2.68 11.13
CA ASP A 495 -3.49 1.51 11.94
C ASP A 495 -2.31 0.52 11.88
N ASP A 496 -2.21 -0.34 12.90
CA ASP A 496 -1.29 -1.47 12.89
C ASP A 496 -1.98 -2.69 12.26
N ASP A 497 -1.75 -2.87 10.95
CA ASP A 497 -2.34 -3.91 10.12
C ASP A 497 -1.53 -5.22 10.22
N ASN A 498 -2.11 -6.23 10.87
CA ASN A 498 -1.55 -7.57 10.98
C ASN A 498 -2.38 -8.57 10.17
N ASN A 499 -1.78 -9.18 9.13
CA ASN A 499 -2.44 -10.24 8.36
C ASN A 499 -2.45 -11.55 9.16
N THR A 500 -3.62 -12.16 9.32
CA THR A 500 -3.78 -13.36 10.15
C THR A 500 -4.89 -14.29 9.63
N GLY A 501 -4.72 -15.60 9.82
CA GLY A 501 -5.73 -16.61 9.52
C GLY A 501 -6.60 -16.97 10.71
N VAL A 502 -7.92 -17.06 10.51
CA VAL A 502 -8.86 -17.63 11.48
C VAL A 502 -9.25 -19.03 11.01
N SER A 503 -8.70 -20.02 11.70
CA SER A 503 -8.91 -21.45 11.49
C SER A 503 -10.27 -21.92 12.00
N VAL A 504 -10.76 -22.99 11.38
CA VAL A 504 -12.04 -23.66 11.64
C VAL A 504 -12.07 -24.32 13.02
N ASP A 505 -13.12 -24.06 13.81
CA ASP A 505 -13.51 -24.85 14.99
C ASP A 505 -14.80 -25.61 14.70
N PHE A 506 -14.77 -26.48 13.69
CA PHE A 506 -15.95 -27.28 13.37
C PHE A 506 -16.08 -28.45 14.34
N LYS A 507 -17.07 -28.37 15.22
CA LYS A 507 -17.47 -29.47 16.08
C LYS A 507 -18.97 -29.64 15.99
N ALA A 508 -19.41 -30.85 15.65
CA ALA A 508 -20.83 -31.17 15.55
C ALA A 508 -21.18 -32.33 16.48
N ALA A 509 -22.37 -32.25 17.09
CA ALA A 509 -23.02 -33.39 17.70
C ALA A 509 -24.17 -33.86 16.82
N TYR A 510 -24.29 -35.17 16.64
CA TYR A 510 -25.33 -35.79 15.82
C TYR A 510 -26.29 -36.57 16.71
N THR A 511 -27.58 -36.46 16.42
CA THR A 511 -28.63 -37.25 17.08
C THR A 511 -29.55 -37.84 16.02
N PHE A 512 -29.91 -39.12 16.23
CA PHE A 512 -30.90 -39.84 15.42
C PHE A 512 -32.20 -39.95 16.21
N ASN A 513 -33.32 -39.72 15.53
CA ASN A 513 -34.64 -39.94 16.13
C ASN A 513 -34.95 -41.44 16.30
N ALA A 514 -34.35 -42.30 15.46
CA ALA A 514 -34.38 -43.76 15.55
C ALA A 514 -33.22 -44.35 14.75
N THR A 515 -32.76 -45.57 15.11
CA THR A 515 -31.75 -46.30 14.33
C THR A 515 -32.33 -46.69 12.96
N PRO A 516 -31.77 -46.20 11.84
CA PRO A 516 -32.30 -46.52 10.52
C PRO A 516 -31.99 -47.98 10.14
N THR A 517 -32.95 -48.64 9.52
CA THR A 517 -32.79 -49.99 8.94
C THR A 517 -32.82 -49.90 7.43
N PHE A 518 -32.00 -50.73 6.77
CA PHE A 518 -31.84 -50.70 5.32
C PHE A 518 -31.93 -52.10 4.73
N THR A 519 -32.50 -52.19 3.53
CA THR A 519 -32.25 -53.31 2.62
C THR A 519 -30.91 -53.07 1.90
N ALA A 520 -30.15 -54.12 1.60
CA ALA A 520 -28.87 -53.97 0.90
C ALA A 520 -29.05 -53.22 -0.43
N GLY A 521 -28.21 -52.21 -0.67
CA GLY A 521 -28.28 -51.30 -1.84
C GLY A 521 -29.41 -50.25 -1.80
N GLN A 522 -30.27 -50.25 -0.79
CA GLN A 522 -31.36 -49.28 -0.68
C GLN A 522 -30.83 -47.88 -0.35
N THR A 523 -31.43 -46.86 -0.97
CA THR A 523 -31.31 -45.47 -0.51
C THR A 523 -32.52 -45.10 0.33
N ALA A 524 -32.29 -44.60 1.55
CA ALA A 524 -33.36 -44.15 2.45
C ALA A 524 -33.10 -42.72 2.94
N SER A 525 -34.18 -42.00 3.26
CA SER A 525 -34.12 -40.68 3.87
C SER A 525 -33.96 -40.83 5.39
N VAL A 526 -32.82 -40.42 5.91
CA VAL A 526 -32.48 -40.50 7.34
C VAL A 526 -32.55 -39.09 7.94
N PRO A 527 -33.49 -38.81 8.85
CA PRO A 527 -33.53 -37.53 9.56
C PRO A 527 -32.36 -37.48 10.55
N VAL A 528 -31.49 -36.49 10.39
CA VAL A 528 -30.32 -36.25 11.22
C VAL A 528 -30.45 -34.88 11.86
N THR A 529 -30.42 -34.84 13.19
CA THR A 529 -30.35 -33.60 13.94
C THR A 529 -28.90 -33.29 14.28
N ILE A 530 -28.40 -32.17 13.77
CA ILE A 530 -27.04 -31.68 13.89
C ILE A 530 -27.06 -30.48 14.83
N ARG A 531 -26.25 -30.51 15.87
CA ARG A 531 -25.97 -29.34 16.72
C ARG A 531 -24.54 -28.87 16.48
N ASN A 532 -24.38 -27.60 16.15
CA ASN A 532 -23.06 -26.98 16.17
C ASN A 532 -22.61 -26.79 17.62
N ILE A 533 -21.61 -27.54 18.04
CA ILE A 533 -21.01 -27.48 19.38
C ILE A 533 -19.62 -26.83 19.34
N GLY A 534 -19.17 -26.38 18.17
CA GLY A 534 -17.95 -25.59 17.98
C GLY A 534 -18.23 -24.10 18.04
N ASN A 535 -17.17 -23.29 18.02
CA ASN A 535 -17.27 -21.83 18.04
C ASN A 535 -17.41 -21.22 16.64
N GLY A 536 -17.05 -21.97 15.58
CA GLY A 536 -17.18 -21.52 14.19
C GLY A 536 -18.58 -21.74 13.62
N THR A 537 -19.06 -20.83 12.77
CA THR A 537 -20.31 -21.02 12.01
C THR A 537 -20.10 -22.06 10.92
N PHE A 538 -21.07 -22.96 10.68
CA PHE A 538 -21.09 -23.82 9.48
C PHE A 538 -21.71 -23.02 8.32
N PRO A 539 -20.91 -22.50 7.37
CA PRO A 539 -21.44 -21.70 6.27
C PRO A 539 -22.17 -22.58 5.24
N THR A 540 -23.28 -22.11 4.67
CA THR A 540 -23.98 -22.79 3.57
C THR A 540 -23.93 -22.04 2.24
N THR A 541 -23.39 -20.82 2.23
CA THR A 541 -23.39 -19.92 1.06
C THR A 541 -22.02 -19.37 0.66
N SER A 542 -20.95 -19.73 1.38
CA SER A 542 -19.58 -19.30 1.05
C SER A 542 -18.99 -20.15 -0.08
N SER A 543 -17.79 -19.79 -0.57
CA SER A 543 -17.00 -20.62 -1.51
C SER A 543 -16.64 -22.01 -0.96
N TYR A 544 -16.85 -22.22 0.35
CA TYR A 544 -16.52 -23.46 1.06
C TYR A 544 -17.69 -23.89 1.95
N PRO A 545 -18.85 -24.27 1.37
CA PRO A 545 -20.04 -24.64 2.13
C PRO A 545 -19.80 -25.91 2.93
N VAL A 546 -20.43 -26.00 4.09
CA VAL A 546 -20.45 -27.20 4.93
C VAL A 546 -21.71 -27.99 4.65
N ASN A 547 -21.54 -29.25 4.27
CA ASN A 547 -22.62 -30.21 3.99
C ASN A 547 -22.52 -31.41 4.93
N LEU A 548 -23.65 -32.04 5.24
CA LEU A 548 -23.65 -33.36 5.88
C LEU A 548 -23.30 -34.43 4.83
N ALA A 549 -22.38 -35.31 5.17
CA ALA A 549 -22.04 -36.52 4.44
C ALA A 549 -22.09 -37.73 5.38
N TYR A 550 -21.80 -38.92 4.83
CA TYR A 550 -21.74 -40.14 5.60
C TYR A 550 -20.71 -41.11 5.04
N HIS A 551 -20.28 -42.05 5.87
CA HIS A 551 -19.46 -43.18 5.49
C HIS A 551 -19.97 -44.46 6.16
N TRP A 552 -19.71 -45.59 5.51
CA TRP A 552 -20.00 -46.92 6.03
C TRP A 552 -18.70 -47.64 6.35
N SER A 553 -18.60 -48.22 7.54
CA SER A 553 -17.54 -49.15 7.89
C SER A 553 -18.09 -50.53 8.25
N SER A 554 -17.33 -51.58 8.01
CA SER A 554 -17.65 -52.94 8.47
C SER A 554 -17.65 -53.00 10.01
N ALA A 555 -18.17 -54.10 10.57
CA ALA A 555 -18.05 -54.40 12.00
C ALA A 555 -16.59 -54.49 12.49
N SER A 556 -15.63 -54.79 11.61
CA SER A 556 -14.19 -54.78 11.90
C SER A 556 -13.54 -53.39 11.77
N GLY A 557 -14.33 -52.36 11.42
CA GLY A 557 -13.85 -50.98 11.27
C GLY A 557 -13.27 -50.63 9.89
N ALA A 558 -13.27 -51.56 8.93
CA ALA A 558 -12.79 -51.29 7.57
C ALA A 558 -13.78 -50.40 6.81
N ASN A 559 -13.29 -49.40 6.08
CA ASN A 559 -14.15 -48.54 5.26
C ASN A 559 -14.74 -49.31 4.09
N VAL A 560 -16.07 -49.23 3.94
CA VAL A 560 -16.86 -49.89 2.89
C VAL A 560 -17.36 -48.86 1.88
N ILE A 561 -17.83 -47.72 2.38
CA ILE A 561 -18.14 -46.54 1.58
C ILE A 561 -17.45 -45.39 2.30
N TRP A 562 -16.44 -44.80 1.67
CA TRP A 562 -15.66 -43.72 2.28
C TRP A 562 -16.36 -42.37 2.17
N ASP A 563 -17.01 -42.09 1.03
CA ASP A 563 -17.57 -40.76 0.77
C ASP A 563 -19.00 -40.86 0.20
N GLY A 564 -19.99 -40.66 1.07
CA GLY A 564 -21.41 -40.69 0.74
C GLY A 564 -21.96 -39.35 0.22
N SER A 565 -23.18 -39.37 -0.29
CA SER A 565 -23.85 -38.20 -0.88
C SER A 565 -23.92 -37.01 0.09
N ARG A 566 -23.67 -35.80 -0.45
CA ARG A 566 -23.80 -34.54 0.29
C ARG A 566 -25.26 -34.16 0.52
N THR A 567 -25.56 -33.72 1.73
CA THR A 567 -26.86 -33.19 2.14
C THR A 567 -26.67 -31.75 2.62
N PRO A 568 -27.19 -30.74 1.89
CA PRO A 568 -27.08 -29.34 2.29
C PRO A 568 -27.77 -29.06 3.63
N LEU A 569 -27.17 -28.18 4.45
CA LEU A 569 -27.75 -27.76 5.74
C LEU A 569 -28.89 -26.74 5.59
N GLY A 570 -29.03 -26.13 4.42
CA GLY A 570 -30.11 -25.19 4.07
C GLY A 570 -29.88 -23.74 4.52
N ALA A 571 -29.29 -23.52 5.70
CA ALA A 571 -28.89 -22.21 6.20
C ALA A 571 -27.66 -22.32 7.11
N ASP A 572 -26.92 -21.21 7.27
CA ASP A 572 -25.79 -21.12 8.18
C ASP A 572 -26.18 -21.61 9.59
N VAL A 573 -25.37 -22.50 10.15
CA VAL A 573 -25.59 -23.04 11.50
C VAL A 573 -24.56 -22.41 12.43
N VAL A 574 -24.97 -21.38 13.17
CA VAL A 574 -24.07 -20.70 14.12
C VAL A 574 -23.82 -21.55 15.37
N SER A 575 -22.82 -21.17 16.17
CA SER A 575 -22.49 -21.89 17.42
C SER A 575 -23.73 -22.08 18.31
N GLY A 576 -23.93 -23.31 18.79
CA GLY A 576 -25.05 -23.70 19.63
C GLY A 576 -26.36 -24.01 18.89
N GLN A 577 -26.50 -23.59 17.63
CA GLN A 577 -27.71 -23.82 16.83
C GLN A 577 -27.87 -25.30 16.46
N VAL A 578 -29.13 -25.71 16.32
CA VAL A 578 -29.54 -27.05 15.91
C VAL A 578 -30.25 -26.96 14.56
N VAL A 579 -29.92 -27.86 13.65
CA VAL A 579 -30.62 -28.05 12.38
C VAL A 579 -30.96 -29.52 12.19
N THR A 580 -32.12 -29.83 11.63
CA THR A 580 -32.48 -31.19 11.21
C THR A 580 -32.52 -31.25 9.69
N VAL A 581 -31.75 -32.17 9.12
CA VAL A 581 -31.70 -32.42 7.67
C VAL A 581 -32.09 -33.86 7.37
N ASN A 582 -32.64 -34.08 6.17
CA ASN A 582 -33.00 -35.41 5.70
C ASN A 582 -31.90 -35.93 4.77
N ALA A 583 -30.98 -36.72 5.31
CA ALA A 583 -29.85 -37.26 4.56
C ALA A 583 -30.29 -38.44 3.67
N ALA A 584 -29.95 -38.38 2.38
CA ALA A 584 -30.14 -39.51 1.47
C ALA A 584 -28.99 -40.52 1.63
N VAL A 585 -29.22 -41.57 2.42
CA VAL A 585 -28.19 -42.58 2.75
C VAL A 585 -28.43 -43.84 1.94
N THR A 586 -27.44 -44.21 1.10
CA THR A 586 -27.40 -45.48 0.37
C THR A 586 -26.62 -46.51 1.17
N ALA A 587 -27.22 -47.66 1.45
CA ALA A 587 -26.61 -48.79 2.14
C ALA A 587 -25.67 -49.60 1.23
N PRO A 588 -24.66 -50.31 1.77
CA PRO A 588 -23.84 -51.25 1.00
C PRO A 588 -24.69 -52.28 0.23
N THR A 589 -24.23 -52.68 -0.95
CA THR A 589 -24.94 -53.63 -1.84
C THR A 589 -24.89 -55.08 -1.34
N THR A 590 -23.99 -55.38 -0.41
CA THR A 590 -23.90 -56.69 0.25
C THR A 590 -24.57 -56.62 1.62
N GLY A 591 -25.40 -57.62 1.96
CA GLY A 591 -26.01 -57.72 3.27
C GLY A 591 -24.99 -58.01 4.38
N GLY A 592 -25.13 -57.37 5.54
CA GLY A 592 -24.21 -57.52 6.66
C GLY A 592 -24.43 -56.51 7.78
N SER A 593 -23.58 -56.58 8.81
CA SER A 593 -23.53 -55.59 9.91
C SER A 593 -22.50 -54.50 9.60
N TYR A 594 -22.96 -53.26 9.56
CA TYR A 594 -22.15 -52.08 9.24
C TYR A 594 -22.39 -50.98 10.26
N VAL A 595 -21.44 -50.06 10.35
CA VAL A 595 -21.54 -48.82 11.12
C VAL A 595 -21.71 -47.67 10.14
N LEU A 596 -22.85 -46.97 10.22
CA LEU A 596 -23.06 -45.70 9.56
C LEU A 596 -22.43 -44.61 10.43
N LYS A 597 -21.54 -43.82 9.85
CA LYS A 597 -20.90 -42.68 10.50
C LYS A 597 -21.23 -41.43 9.69
N LEU A 598 -21.60 -40.37 10.39
CA LEU A 598 -21.93 -39.09 9.79
C LEU A 598 -20.76 -38.14 9.95
N ASP A 599 -20.57 -37.28 8.96
CA ASP A 599 -19.54 -36.25 9.01
C ASP A 599 -20.03 -34.95 8.37
N LEU A 600 -19.48 -33.83 8.82
CA LEU A 600 -19.67 -32.55 8.16
C LEU A 600 -18.46 -32.29 7.28
N VAL A 601 -18.70 -32.13 5.99
CA VAL A 601 -17.65 -31.88 4.99
C VAL A 601 -17.71 -30.42 4.60
N GLN A 602 -16.62 -29.70 4.82
CA GLN A 602 -16.42 -28.39 4.21
C GLN A 602 -15.89 -28.59 2.80
N GLU A 603 -16.63 -28.13 1.80
CA GLU A 603 -16.24 -28.27 0.40
C GLU A 603 -15.09 -27.30 0.03
N GLY A 604 -14.22 -27.71 -0.88
CA GLY A 604 -13.18 -26.84 -1.46
C GLY A 604 -11.95 -26.56 -0.56
N VAL A 605 -11.78 -27.32 0.52
CA VAL A 605 -10.67 -27.20 1.50
C VAL A 605 -9.56 -28.20 1.24
#